data_AF-A0A1W9TCQ9-F1
#
_entry.id   AF-A0A1W9TCQ9-F1
#
_cell.length_a   1.000
_cell.length_b   1.000
_cell.length_c   1.000
_cell.angle_alpha   90.00
_cell.angle_beta   90.00
_cell.angle_gamma   90.00
#
_symmetry.space_group_name_H-M   'P 1'
#
loop_
_entity.id
_entity.type
_entity.pdbx_description
1 polymer ?
#
loop_
_entity_poly.entity_id
_entity_poly.type
_entity_poly.pdbx_seq_one_letter_code
_entity_poly.pdbx_strand_id
1 'polypeptide(L)'
;MNTPNKLTMFRILLVIPFVVLLKMESNIAAFLVFTVASITDFFDGYIARKYNLITDFGKLMDPLADKVLVLSALIVFVELNYIASWVVIVIITREFLITGIRILAASKGEVIAASKNGKYKTTTQMIAILLIIMKIGFIGAGNMAEAYISSLENEAELFFYEINEKRSKFIKGEYKIKQEDNLLDLINSSEYIILSVKPHIIEIVLNQIKDFGLDGKYILSIAAGVTIEKIEAIIGKNKKIVRVMPNTPALIKKGVSGISFNNMIDSKKEKQEIMDIIKATGLVIPIEENKMDILTAISGSGPAYVFLLINSIAEGGVKLGMDKETSLKLATETFIGAAELIKQTGKHPEQLKDMVTSPGGTTAAGLYTMEKNGVRKAMIETVESAYKKAKEL
;
A
#
# COMPACT_ATOMS: atom_id res chain seq x y z
N MET A 1 34.59 24.37 -1.29
CA MET A 1 33.28 23.79 -1.65
C MET A 1 32.21 24.34 -0.71
N ASN A 2 31.15 24.92 -1.26
CA ASN A 2 29.99 25.36 -0.48
C ASN A 2 29.12 24.16 -0.04
N THR A 3 28.12 24.40 0.81
CA THR A 3 27.26 23.35 1.37
C THR A 3 26.50 22.52 0.32
N PRO A 4 25.88 23.10 -0.72
CA PRO A 4 25.24 22.32 -1.78
C PRO A 4 26.19 21.33 -2.46
N ASN A 5 27.38 21.78 -2.89
CA ASN A 5 28.33 20.90 -3.57
C ASN A 5 28.82 19.76 -2.66
N LYS A 6 28.90 19.97 -1.34
CA LYS A 6 29.22 18.90 -0.37
C LYS A 6 28.13 17.82 -0.34
N LEU A 7 26.86 18.21 -0.42
CA LEU A 7 25.73 17.26 -0.48
C LEU A 7 25.75 16.46 -1.79
N THR A 8 26.03 17.10 -2.93
CA THR A 8 26.20 16.41 -4.22
C THR A 8 27.31 15.37 -4.17
N MET A 9 28.49 15.73 -3.64
CA MET A 9 29.61 14.80 -3.50
C MET A 9 29.29 13.67 -2.52
N PHE A 10 28.58 13.98 -1.43
CA PHE A 10 28.10 12.96 -0.49
C PHE A 10 27.15 11.97 -1.18
N ARG A 11 26.22 12.43 -2.03
CA ARG A 11 25.35 11.55 -2.84
C ARG A 11 26.16 10.59 -3.71
N ILE A 12 27.16 11.09 -4.42
CA ILE A 12 28.04 10.26 -5.25
C ILE A 12 28.76 9.19 -4.40
N LEU A 13 29.24 9.57 -3.22
CA LEU A 13 29.89 8.62 -2.32
C LEU A 13 28.92 7.55 -1.80
N LEU A 14 27.64 7.88 -1.58
CA LEU A 14 26.61 6.93 -1.14
C LEU A 14 26.25 5.88 -2.20
N VAL A 15 26.57 6.11 -3.47
CA VAL A 15 26.32 5.12 -4.54
C VAL A 15 27.08 3.82 -4.29
N ILE A 16 28.31 3.91 -3.77
CA ILE A 16 29.16 2.74 -3.49
C ILE A 16 28.52 1.83 -2.41
N PRO A 17 28.24 2.30 -1.19
CA PRO A 17 27.59 1.46 -0.18
C PRO A 17 26.19 1.03 -0.63
N PHE A 18 25.45 1.84 -1.38
CA PHE A 18 24.16 1.42 -1.95
C PHE A 18 24.30 0.18 -2.85
N VAL A 19 25.21 0.22 -3.85
CA VAL A 19 25.45 -0.90 -4.77
C VAL A 19 25.92 -2.14 -4.01
N VAL A 20 26.83 -1.98 -3.06
CA VAL A 20 27.34 -3.09 -2.25
C VAL A 20 26.21 -3.72 -1.43
N LEU A 21 25.41 -2.93 -0.72
CA LEU A 21 24.30 -3.43 0.09
C LEU A 21 23.23 -4.12 -0.75
N LEU A 22 22.93 -3.57 -1.93
CA LEU A 22 21.98 -4.17 -2.85
C LEU A 22 22.47 -5.52 -3.40
N LYS A 23 23.77 -5.64 -3.71
CA LYS A 23 24.39 -6.91 -4.11
C LYS A 23 24.51 -7.93 -2.98
N MET A 24 24.58 -7.48 -1.73
CA MET A 24 24.52 -8.33 -0.55
C MET A 24 23.09 -8.69 -0.13
N GLU A 25 22.09 -8.37 -0.97
CA GLU A 25 20.66 -8.60 -0.71
C GLU A 25 20.12 -7.92 0.56
N SER A 26 20.83 -6.92 1.08
CA SER A 26 20.42 -6.12 2.24
C SER A 26 19.48 -4.99 1.81
N ASN A 27 18.27 -5.36 1.36
CA ASN A 27 17.33 -4.45 0.69
C ASN A 27 16.91 -3.26 1.56
N ILE A 28 16.72 -3.44 2.87
CA ILE A 28 16.42 -2.34 3.81
C ILE A 28 17.56 -1.32 3.84
N ALA A 29 18.79 -1.79 4.03
CA ALA A 29 19.95 -0.90 4.13
C ALA A 29 20.19 -0.19 2.80
N ALA A 30 20.04 -0.90 1.67
CA ALA A 30 20.10 -0.33 0.34
C ALA A 30 18.99 0.71 0.12
N PHE A 31 17.74 0.41 0.51
CA PHE A 31 16.59 1.32 0.45
C PHE A 31 16.83 2.59 1.27
N LEU A 32 17.35 2.45 2.49
CA LEU A 32 17.68 3.57 3.37
C LEU A 32 18.78 4.45 2.76
N VAL A 33 19.87 3.85 2.29
CA VAL A 33 20.97 4.58 1.64
C VAL A 33 20.48 5.29 0.38
N PHE A 34 19.71 4.61 -0.46
CA PHE A 34 19.14 5.18 -1.68
C PHE A 34 18.17 6.32 -1.35
N THR A 35 17.31 6.15 -0.34
CA THR A 35 16.39 7.21 0.11
C THR A 35 17.15 8.45 0.58
N VAL A 36 18.20 8.28 1.40
CA VAL A 36 19.05 9.39 1.84
C VAL A 36 19.70 10.06 0.64
N ALA A 37 20.25 9.27 -0.29
CA ALA A 37 20.88 9.78 -1.51
C ALA A 37 19.89 10.59 -2.36
N SER A 38 18.66 10.11 -2.58
CA SER A 38 17.60 10.81 -3.32
C SER A 38 17.13 12.09 -2.62
N ILE A 39 16.99 12.08 -1.29
CA ILE A 39 16.56 13.26 -0.52
C ILE A 39 17.61 14.37 -0.58
N THR A 40 18.91 14.03 -0.63
CA THR A 40 19.97 15.06 -0.73
C THR A 40 19.86 15.92 -1.99
N ASP A 41 19.25 15.42 -3.08
CA ASP A 41 19.01 16.18 -4.34
C ASP A 41 17.99 17.30 -4.16
N PHE A 42 16.99 17.06 -3.32
CA PHE A 42 16.05 18.11 -3.01
C PHE A 42 16.74 19.22 -2.19
N PHE A 43 17.54 18.83 -1.20
CA PHE A 43 18.17 19.76 -0.27
C PHE A 43 19.30 20.58 -0.90
N ASP A 44 20.16 20.00 -1.73
CA ASP A 44 21.24 20.78 -2.36
C ASP A 44 20.68 21.90 -3.25
N GLY A 45 19.67 21.61 -4.08
CA GLY A 45 19.03 22.56 -4.97
C GLY A 45 18.19 23.60 -4.21
N TYR A 46 17.57 23.21 -3.10
CA TYR A 46 16.87 24.14 -2.21
C TYR A 46 17.84 25.12 -1.56
N ILE A 47 18.93 24.62 -0.96
CA ILE A 47 19.94 25.44 -0.27
C ILE A 47 20.66 26.36 -1.27
N ALA A 48 21.04 25.84 -2.45
CA ALA A 48 21.70 26.63 -3.48
C ALA A 48 20.86 27.83 -3.93
N ARG A 49 19.54 27.64 -4.13
CA ARG A 49 18.61 28.71 -4.54
C ARG A 49 18.31 29.68 -3.41
N LYS A 50 18.08 29.19 -2.18
CA LYS A 50 17.70 30.03 -1.03
C LYS A 50 18.82 30.99 -0.60
N TYR A 51 20.06 30.52 -0.62
CA TYR A 51 21.21 31.29 -0.16
C TYR A 51 22.06 31.85 -1.31
N ASN A 52 21.57 31.77 -2.54
CA ASN A 52 22.28 32.22 -3.76
C ASN A 52 23.70 31.63 -3.89
N LEU A 53 23.86 30.35 -3.53
CA LEU A 53 25.12 29.61 -3.53
C LEU A 53 25.30 28.78 -4.82
N ILE A 54 24.74 29.21 -5.94
CA ILE A 54 24.81 28.47 -7.20
C ILE A 54 26.23 28.57 -7.76
N THR A 55 26.85 27.43 -8.07
CA THR A 55 28.20 27.36 -8.66
C THR A 55 28.17 26.61 -9.98
N ASP A 56 29.11 26.91 -10.88
CA ASP A 56 29.22 26.19 -12.16
C ASP A 56 29.59 24.72 -11.97
N PHE A 57 30.36 24.42 -10.93
CA PHE A 57 30.61 23.05 -10.50
C PHE A 57 29.30 22.33 -10.11
N GLY A 58 28.46 22.93 -9.27
CA GLY A 58 27.17 22.32 -8.89
C GLY A 58 26.24 22.12 -10.08
N LYS A 59 26.13 23.12 -10.98
CA LYS A 59 25.33 22.99 -12.22
C LYS A 59 25.72 21.79 -13.08
N LEU A 60 27.01 21.42 -13.08
CA LEU A 60 27.51 20.25 -13.81
C LEU A 60 27.35 18.96 -13.01
N MET A 61 27.69 18.99 -11.73
CA MET A 61 27.80 17.79 -10.90
C MET A 61 26.46 17.29 -10.39
N ASP A 62 25.47 18.14 -10.12
CA ASP A 62 24.16 17.69 -9.60
C ASP A 62 23.45 16.77 -10.60
N PRO A 63 23.29 17.15 -11.89
CA PRO A 63 22.67 16.27 -12.89
C PRO A 63 23.50 15.03 -13.22
N LEU A 64 24.80 15.04 -12.92
CA LEU A 64 25.67 13.88 -13.08
C LEU A 64 25.46 12.92 -11.91
N ALA A 65 25.45 13.42 -10.67
CA ALA A 65 25.26 12.64 -9.45
C ALA A 65 23.92 11.88 -9.49
N ASP A 66 22.85 12.53 -9.93
CA ASP A 66 21.54 11.89 -10.09
C ASP A 66 21.58 10.72 -11.06
N LYS A 67 22.23 10.89 -12.21
CA LYS A 67 22.35 9.83 -13.21
C LYS A 67 23.20 8.69 -12.68
N VAL A 68 24.34 8.99 -12.04
CA VAL A 68 25.18 7.94 -11.46
C VAL A 68 24.39 7.12 -10.43
N LEU A 69 23.59 7.77 -9.58
CA LEU A 69 22.74 7.08 -8.61
C LEU A 69 21.65 6.22 -9.29
N VAL A 70 20.93 6.76 -10.26
CA VAL A 70 19.86 6.03 -10.97
C VAL A 70 20.42 4.89 -11.83
N LEU A 71 21.46 5.16 -12.61
CA LEU A 71 22.08 4.19 -13.52
C LEU A 71 22.72 3.03 -12.74
N SER A 72 23.38 3.31 -11.62
CA SER A 72 23.97 2.26 -10.79
C SER A 72 22.89 1.31 -10.25
N ALA A 73 21.75 1.83 -9.78
CA ALA A 73 20.62 1.00 -9.36
C ALA A 73 20.09 0.12 -10.51
N LEU A 74 19.83 0.73 -11.67
CA LEU A 74 19.29 0.02 -12.83
C LEU A 74 20.23 -1.08 -13.33
N ILE A 75 21.54 -0.85 -13.32
CA ILE A 75 22.54 -1.85 -13.73
C ILE A 75 22.53 -3.03 -12.76
N VAL A 76 22.53 -2.77 -11.45
CA VAL A 76 22.46 -3.85 -10.45
C VAL A 76 21.14 -4.62 -10.56
N PHE A 77 20.03 -3.95 -10.87
CA PHE A 77 18.75 -4.62 -11.11
C PHE A 77 18.75 -5.56 -12.33
N VAL A 78 19.50 -5.25 -13.38
CA VAL A 78 19.67 -6.19 -14.51
C VAL A 78 20.48 -7.41 -14.06
N GLU A 79 21.54 -7.19 -13.29
CA GLU A 79 22.39 -8.26 -12.75
C GLU A 79 21.61 -9.20 -11.81
N LEU A 80 20.74 -8.62 -10.97
CA LEU A 80 19.86 -9.37 -10.07
C LEU A 80 18.58 -9.91 -10.75
N ASN A 81 18.44 -9.74 -12.07
CA ASN A 81 17.27 -10.13 -12.86
C ASN A 81 15.93 -9.50 -12.40
N TYR A 82 15.95 -8.31 -11.82
CA TYR A 82 14.73 -7.55 -11.46
C TYR A 82 14.14 -6.81 -12.65
N ILE A 83 14.98 -6.37 -13.60
CA ILE A 83 14.54 -5.66 -14.81
C ILE A 83 15.20 -6.28 -16.04
N ALA A 84 14.45 -6.43 -17.12
CA ALA A 84 15.00 -6.88 -18.39
C ALA A 84 16.05 -5.89 -18.94
N SER A 85 17.18 -6.43 -19.41
CA SER A 85 18.32 -5.64 -19.89
C SER A 85 17.95 -4.62 -20.96
N TRP A 86 17.03 -4.96 -21.88
CA TRP A 86 16.60 -4.06 -22.95
C TRP A 86 15.90 -2.79 -22.43
N VAL A 87 15.15 -2.88 -21.33
CA VAL A 87 14.48 -1.72 -20.70
C VAL A 87 15.54 -0.74 -20.21
N VAL A 88 16.54 -1.26 -19.52
CA VAL A 88 17.65 -0.45 -19.01
C VAL A 88 18.44 0.14 -20.18
N ILE A 89 18.77 -0.62 -21.22
CA ILE A 89 19.45 -0.09 -22.42
C ILE A 89 18.69 1.10 -23.03
N VAL A 90 17.36 1.02 -23.14
CA VAL A 90 16.54 2.13 -23.65
C VAL A 90 16.63 3.36 -22.76
N ILE A 91 16.50 3.19 -21.44
CA ILE A 91 16.59 4.29 -20.47
C ILE A 91 17.97 4.96 -20.53
N ILE A 92 19.04 4.15 -20.46
CA ILE A 92 20.43 4.59 -20.51
C ILE A 92 20.69 5.36 -21.80
N THR A 93 20.36 4.77 -22.95
CA THR A 93 20.57 5.39 -24.26
C THR A 93 19.89 6.75 -24.35
N ARG A 94 18.61 6.84 -23.93
CA ARG A 94 17.86 8.09 -23.94
C ARG A 94 18.45 9.15 -23.00
N GLU A 95 18.95 8.76 -21.83
CA GLU A 95 19.60 9.69 -20.91
C GLU A 95 20.92 10.24 -21.42
N PHE A 96 21.77 9.38 -22.01
CA PHE A 96 23.01 9.82 -22.63
C PHE A 96 22.76 10.71 -23.85
N LEU A 97 21.80 10.37 -24.71
CA LEU A 97 21.43 11.20 -25.87
C LEU A 97 20.98 12.60 -25.45
N ILE A 98 20.05 12.72 -24.49
CA ILE A 98 19.58 14.03 -24.03
C ILE A 98 20.71 14.83 -23.38
N THR A 99 21.60 14.16 -22.66
CA THR A 99 22.77 14.80 -22.05
C THR A 99 23.73 15.31 -23.11
N GLY A 100 24.05 14.49 -24.11
CA GLY A 100 24.91 14.85 -25.23
C GLY A 100 24.34 16.04 -26.01
N ILE A 101 23.04 16.03 -26.33
CA ILE A 101 22.37 17.16 -26.99
C ILE A 101 22.48 18.44 -26.15
N ARG A 102 22.28 18.36 -24.83
CA ARG A 102 22.40 19.53 -23.94
C ARG A 102 23.83 20.07 -23.88
N ILE A 103 24.84 19.20 -23.89
CA ILE A 103 26.26 19.60 -23.91
C ILE A 103 26.60 20.26 -25.26
N LEU A 104 26.16 19.69 -26.38
CA LEU A 104 26.39 20.25 -27.72
C LEU A 104 25.68 21.60 -27.92
N ALA A 105 24.49 21.77 -27.36
CA ALA A 105 23.80 23.06 -27.34
C ALA A 105 24.57 24.07 -26.50
N ALA A 106 25.03 23.67 -25.31
CA ALA A 106 25.82 24.54 -24.44
C ALA A 106 27.15 24.97 -25.08
N SER A 107 27.82 24.09 -25.85
CA SER A 107 29.04 24.46 -26.60
C SER A 107 28.78 25.47 -27.73
N LYS A 108 27.53 25.59 -28.18
CA LYS A 108 27.07 26.60 -29.16
C LYS A 108 26.49 27.86 -28.51
N GLY A 109 26.59 27.98 -27.18
CA GLY A 109 26.04 29.11 -26.42
C GLY A 109 24.54 29.02 -26.13
N GLU A 110 23.87 27.93 -26.50
CA GLU A 110 22.46 27.71 -26.22
C GLU A 110 22.26 26.88 -24.94
N VAL A 111 21.71 27.51 -23.89
CA VAL A 111 21.45 26.82 -22.61
C VAL A 111 20.03 26.26 -22.60
N ILE A 112 19.90 24.96 -22.79
CA ILE A 112 18.62 24.26 -22.66
C ILE A 112 18.30 24.05 -21.17
N ALA A 113 17.42 24.88 -20.63
CA ALA A 113 16.98 24.78 -19.24
C ALA A 113 16.22 23.46 -18.97
N ALA A 114 16.28 22.99 -17.72
CA ALA A 114 15.54 21.81 -17.29
C ALA A 114 14.03 22.09 -17.29
N SER A 115 13.25 21.28 -18.00
CA SER A 115 11.79 21.37 -18.03
C SER A 115 11.17 20.75 -16.77
N LYS A 116 9.95 21.17 -16.41
CA LYS A 116 9.16 20.55 -15.33
C LYS A 116 8.99 19.03 -15.55
N ASN A 117 8.80 18.62 -16.79
CA ASN A 117 8.68 17.20 -17.18
C ASN A 117 9.97 16.41 -16.90
N GLY A 118 11.13 17.05 -17.01
CA GLY A 118 12.40 16.43 -16.63
C GLY A 118 12.45 16.09 -15.13
N LYS A 119 11.93 16.97 -14.27
CA LYS A 119 11.86 16.73 -12.82
C LYS A 119 10.88 15.60 -12.49
N TYR A 120 9.68 15.62 -13.06
CA TYR A 120 8.71 14.54 -12.86
C TYR A 120 9.28 13.18 -13.24
N LYS A 121 9.95 13.09 -14.39
CA LYS A 121 10.64 11.86 -14.82
C LYS A 121 11.65 11.37 -13.78
N THR A 122 12.48 12.26 -13.24
CA THR A 122 13.53 11.86 -12.29
C THR A 122 12.91 11.42 -10.96
N THR A 123 11.92 12.16 -10.46
CA THR A 123 11.20 11.79 -9.23
C THR A 123 10.47 10.46 -9.37
N THR A 124 9.79 10.21 -10.50
CA THR A 124 9.10 8.93 -10.71
C THR A 124 10.09 7.77 -10.82
N GLN A 125 11.24 7.96 -11.46
CA GLN A 125 12.28 6.92 -11.52
C GLN A 125 12.90 6.62 -10.15
N MET A 126 13.18 7.63 -9.33
CA MET A 126 13.71 7.40 -7.98
C MET A 126 12.71 6.64 -7.11
N ILE A 127 11.42 6.99 -7.21
CA ILE A 127 10.34 6.25 -6.53
C ILE A 127 10.27 4.81 -7.06
N ALA A 128 10.29 4.61 -8.38
CA ALA A 128 10.26 3.27 -8.97
C ALA A 128 11.43 2.40 -8.53
N ILE A 129 12.64 2.97 -8.41
CA ILE A 129 13.81 2.24 -7.89
C ILE A 129 13.61 1.84 -6.43
N LEU A 130 13.13 2.77 -5.59
CA LEU A 130 12.82 2.47 -4.19
C LEU A 130 11.78 1.35 -4.05
N LEU A 131 10.77 1.37 -4.92
CA LEU A 131 9.70 0.37 -4.96
C LEU A 131 10.18 -1.01 -5.43
N ILE A 132 11.09 -1.07 -6.41
CA ILE A 132 11.70 -2.33 -6.85
C ILE A 132 12.53 -2.99 -5.74
N ILE A 133 13.04 -2.19 -4.78
CA ILE A 133 13.74 -2.72 -3.60
C ILE A 133 12.76 -3.33 -2.59
N MET A 134 11.46 -2.97 -2.63
CA MET A 134 10.45 -3.52 -1.72
C MET A 134 10.01 -4.91 -2.16
N LYS A 135 10.39 -5.92 -1.36
CA LYS A 135 10.04 -7.32 -1.58
C LYS A 135 8.97 -7.80 -0.61
N ILE A 136 7.84 -8.25 -1.15
CA ILE A 136 6.66 -8.62 -0.36
C ILE A 136 6.34 -10.09 -0.60
N GLY A 137 6.33 -10.87 0.47
CA GLY A 137 5.98 -12.29 0.47
C GLY A 137 4.60 -12.53 1.05
N PHE A 138 3.78 -13.34 0.37
CA PHE A 138 2.47 -13.77 0.85
C PHE A 138 2.53 -15.23 1.28
N ILE A 139 2.25 -15.51 2.56
CA ILE A 139 1.99 -16.87 3.04
C ILE A 139 0.49 -17.11 2.95
N GLY A 140 0.09 -18.03 2.07
CA GLY A 140 -1.28 -18.15 1.57
C GLY A 140 -1.53 -17.18 0.41
N ALA A 141 -2.38 -17.58 -0.52
CA ALA A 141 -2.75 -16.76 -1.67
C ALA A 141 -4.28 -16.69 -1.86
N GLY A 142 -5.04 -16.67 -0.77
CA GLY A 142 -6.51 -16.56 -0.80
C GLY A 142 -7.02 -15.22 -1.35
N ASN A 143 -8.33 -14.98 -1.28
CA ASN A 143 -8.95 -13.78 -1.88
C ASN A 143 -8.36 -12.47 -1.36
N MET A 144 -8.03 -12.40 -0.06
CA MET A 144 -7.43 -11.18 0.49
C MET A 144 -5.99 -10.96 0.02
N ALA A 145 -5.20 -12.03 -0.13
CA ALA A 145 -3.87 -11.92 -0.74
C ALA A 145 -3.97 -11.46 -2.20
N GLU A 146 -4.89 -12.03 -2.97
CA GLU A 146 -5.17 -11.62 -4.36
C GLU A 146 -5.52 -10.12 -4.46
N ALA A 147 -6.28 -9.56 -3.53
CA ALA A 147 -6.57 -8.12 -3.50
C ALA A 147 -5.28 -7.28 -3.40
N TYR A 148 -4.33 -7.69 -2.57
CA TYR A 148 -3.03 -7.02 -2.45
C TYR A 148 -2.15 -7.29 -3.67
N ILE A 149 -2.05 -8.54 -4.12
CA ILE A 149 -1.24 -8.93 -5.28
C ILE A 149 -1.66 -8.15 -6.53
N SER A 150 -2.95 -8.15 -6.87
CA SER A 150 -3.50 -7.40 -8.00
C SER A 150 -3.32 -5.87 -7.88
N SER A 151 -3.14 -5.36 -6.66
CA SER A 151 -2.89 -3.94 -6.43
C SER A 151 -1.41 -3.57 -6.48
N LEU A 152 -0.51 -4.51 -6.14
CA LEU A 152 0.92 -4.28 -5.95
C LEU A 152 1.82 -4.90 -7.02
N GLU A 153 1.30 -5.75 -7.92
CA GLU A 153 2.10 -6.50 -8.90
C GLU A 153 2.91 -5.64 -9.90
N ASN A 154 2.62 -4.34 -9.99
CA ASN A 154 3.39 -3.38 -10.79
C ASN A 154 4.18 -2.39 -9.91
N GLU A 155 4.08 -2.49 -8.59
CA GLU A 155 4.63 -1.56 -7.60
C GLU A 155 5.66 -2.21 -6.67
N ALA A 156 5.76 -3.54 -6.63
CA ALA A 156 6.72 -4.25 -5.78
C ALA A 156 7.13 -5.59 -6.40
N GLU A 157 8.25 -6.15 -5.95
CA GLU A 157 8.59 -7.54 -6.27
C GLU A 157 7.84 -8.47 -5.31
N LEU A 158 6.95 -9.29 -5.88
CA LEU A 158 6.03 -10.09 -5.11
C LEU A 158 6.43 -11.58 -5.13
N PHE A 159 6.34 -12.21 -3.97
CA PHE A 159 6.55 -13.64 -3.75
C PHE A 159 5.34 -14.25 -3.08
N PHE A 160 5.02 -15.52 -3.34
CA PHE A 160 3.97 -16.22 -2.60
C PHE A 160 4.27 -17.70 -2.39
N TYR A 161 3.68 -18.24 -1.33
CA TYR A 161 3.64 -19.66 -1.01
C TYR A 161 2.20 -20.08 -0.77
N GLU A 162 1.70 -21.03 -1.56
CA GLU A 162 0.33 -21.53 -1.51
C GLU A 162 0.31 -23.06 -1.64
N ILE A 163 -0.30 -23.73 -0.66
CA ILE A 163 -0.40 -25.18 -0.59
C ILE A 163 -1.45 -25.75 -1.56
N ASN A 164 -2.45 -24.95 -1.92
CA ASN A 164 -3.50 -25.37 -2.84
C ASN A 164 -3.02 -25.20 -4.29
N GLU A 165 -2.72 -26.30 -4.97
CA GLU A 165 -2.21 -26.28 -6.34
C GLU A 165 -3.11 -25.55 -7.34
N LYS A 166 -4.43 -25.69 -7.23
CA LYS A 166 -5.38 -25.01 -8.13
C LYS A 166 -5.27 -23.50 -7.96
N ARG A 167 -5.21 -23.04 -6.71
CA ARG A 167 -5.07 -21.63 -6.39
C ARG A 167 -3.71 -21.09 -6.79
N SER A 168 -2.65 -21.85 -6.55
CA SER A 168 -1.30 -21.50 -6.95
C SER A 168 -1.18 -21.31 -8.47
N LYS A 169 -1.72 -22.25 -9.27
CA LYS A 169 -1.76 -22.13 -10.74
C LYS A 169 -2.52 -20.90 -11.21
N PHE A 170 -3.66 -20.58 -10.59
CA PHE A 170 -4.44 -19.38 -10.89
C PHE A 170 -3.62 -18.10 -10.63
N ILE A 171 -3.06 -17.94 -9.43
CA ILE A 171 -2.31 -16.74 -9.05
C ILE A 171 -1.09 -16.53 -9.96
N LYS A 172 -0.37 -17.59 -10.29
CA LYS A 172 0.79 -17.55 -11.20
C LYS A 172 0.40 -17.22 -12.64
N GLY A 173 -0.79 -17.61 -13.08
CA GLY A 173 -1.29 -17.36 -14.44
C GLY A 173 -1.81 -15.94 -14.63
N GLU A 174 -2.47 -15.39 -13.61
CA GLU A 174 -3.15 -14.09 -13.71
C GLU A 174 -2.27 -12.88 -13.33
N TYR A 175 -1.29 -13.06 -12.43
CA TYR A 175 -0.54 -11.94 -11.84
C TYR A 175 0.97 -12.04 -12.04
N LYS A 176 1.65 -10.88 -12.02
CA LYS A 176 3.11 -10.80 -12.02
C LYS A 176 3.66 -11.07 -10.62
N ILE A 177 3.77 -12.34 -10.27
CA ILE A 177 4.23 -12.79 -8.96
C ILE A 177 5.06 -14.08 -9.04
N LYS A 178 6.09 -14.20 -8.19
CA LYS A 178 6.97 -15.38 -8.12
C LYS A 178 6.45 -16.35 -7.06
N GLN A 179 6.27 -17.61 -7.44
CA GLN A 179 5.96 -18.68 -6.49
C GLN A 179 7.27 -19.22 -5.90
N GLU A 180 7.31 -19.40 -4.59
CA GLU A 180 8.41 -20.06 -3.88
C GLU A 180 8.05 -21.51 -3.53
N ASP A 181 9.04 -22.39 -3.52
CA ASP A 181 8.84 -23.83 -3.31
C ASP A 181 8.56 -24.18 -1.85
N ASN A 182 9.08 -23.38 -0.92
CA ASN A 182 8.89 -23.57 0.52
C ASN A 182 8.86 -22.24 1.28
N LEU A 183 8.48 -22.31 2.55
CA LEU A 183 8.38 -21.14 3.42
C LEU A 183 9.74 -20.48 3.69
N LEU A 184 10.85 -21.24 3.78
CA LEU A 184 12.17 -20.68 4.04
C LEU A 184 12.61 -19.78 2.88
N ASP A 185 12.44 -20.23 1.64
CA ASP A 185 12.78 -19.45 0.44
C ASP A 185 11.93 -18.18 0.37
N LEU A 186 10.63 -18.26 0.65
CA LEU A 186 9.78 -17.07 0.74
C LEU A 186 10.24 -16.09 1.81
N ILE A 187 10.59 -16.57 3.00
CA ILE A 187 11.10 -15.71 4.06
C ILE A 187 12.41 -15.05 3.63
N ASN A 188 13.33 -15.76 2.97
CA ASN A 188 14.59 -15.21 2.48
C ASN A 188 14.39 -14.17 1.38
N SER A 189 13.51 -14.44 0.42
CA SER A 189 13.18 -13.54 -0.69
C SER A 189 12.41 -12.28 -0.26
N SER A 190 11.84 -12.24 0.95
CA SER A 190 10.89 -11.19 1.37
C SER A 190 11.38 -10.35 2.55
N GLU A 191 11.02 -9.07 2.52
CA GLU A 191 11.21 -8.14 3.63
C GLU A 191 9.90 -7.96 4.41
N TYR A 192 8.80 -7.78 3.70
CA TYR A 192 7.45 -7.71 4.23
C TYR A 192 6.76 -9.05 4.03
N ILE A 193 6.40 -9.73 5.10
CA ILE A 193 5.77 -11.05 5.06
C ILE A 193 4.32 -10.89 5.50
N ILE A 194 3.41 -11.06 4.56
CA ILE A 194 1.96 -10.98 4.78
C ILE A 194 1.41 -12.38 5.04
N LEU A 195 1.00 -12.62 6.27
CA LEU A 195 0.31 -13.84 6.70
C LEU A 195 -1.16 -13.74 6.31
N SER A 196 -1.53 -14.42 5.23
CA SER A 196 -2.86 -14.36 4.61
C SER A 196 -3.59 -15.71 4.59
N VAL A 197 -3.19 -16.61 5.49
CA VAL A 197 -3.88 -17.87 5.76
C VAL A 197 -5.06 -17.67 6.72
N LYS A 198 -5.90 -18.71 6.84
CA LYS A 198 -7.02 -18.69 7.79
C LYS A 198 -6.53 -18.53 9.24
N PRO A 199 -7.30 -17.91 10.14
CA PRO A 199 -6.86 -17.66 11.53
C PRO A 199 -6.31 -18.88 12.27
N HIS A 200 -6.97 -20.04 12.15
CA HIS A 200 -6.55 -21.29 12.81
C HIS A 200 -5.26 -21.90 12.23
N ILE A 201 -4.77 -21.42 11.08
CA ILE A 201 -3.52 -21.87 10.45
C ILE A 201 -2.33 -20.97 10.84
N ILE A 202 -2.59 -19.76 11.34
CA ILE A 202 -1.53 -18.79 11.65
C ILE A 202 -0.54 -19.35 12.68
N GLU A 203 -1.02 -20.01 13.73
CA GLU A 203 -0.15 -20.60 14.75
C GLU A 203 0.76 -21.70 14.17
N ILE A 204 0.25 -22.51 13.24
CA ILE A 204 1.04 -23.55 12.56
C ILE A 204 2.14 -22.91 11.73
N VAL A 205 1.80 -21.91 10.92
CA VAL A 205 2.75 -21.18 10.07
C VAL A 205 3.83 -20.49 10.92
N LEU A 206 3.43 -19.77 11.98
CA LEU A 206 4.36 -19.07 12.86
C LEU A 206 5.34 -20.03 13.52
N ASN A 207 4.88 -21.21 13.96
CA ASN A 207 5.76 -22.24 14.52
C ASN A 207 6.76 -22.82 13.51
N GLN A 208 6.40 -22.87 12.22
CA GLN A 208 7.32 -23.31 11.16
C GLN A 208 8.37 -22.26 10.84
N ILE A 209 7.99 -20.96 10.80
CA ILE A 209 8.89 -19.90 10.33
C ILE A 209 9.71 -19.22 11.45
N LYS A 210 9.41 -19.49 12.73
CA LYS A 210 10.05 -18.78 13.86
C LYS A 210 11.59 -18.84 13.83
N ASP A 211 12.14 -19.94 13.30
CA ASP A 211 13.58 -20.20 13.24
C ASP A 211 14.20 -19.82 11.87
N PHE A 212 13.43 -19.24 10.94
CA PHE A 212 13.88 -18.91 9.58
C PHE A 212 14.52 -17.52 9.45
N GLY A 213 15.07 -16.96 10.53
CA GLY A 213 15.76 -15.67 10.47
C GLY A 213 14.83 -14.49 10.21
N LEU A 214 13.81 -14.31 11.07
CA LEU A 214 12.84 -13.21 10.96
C LEU A 214 13.40 -11.83 11.39
N ASP A 215 14.66 -11.73 11.77
CA ASP A 215 15.26 -10.48 12.23
C ASP A 215 15.31 -9.43 11.11
N GLY A 216 14.88 -8.20 11.44
CA GLY A 216 14.80 -7.09 10.49
C GLY A 216 13.59 -7.12 9.55
N LYS A 217 12.87 -8.24 9.44
CA LYS A 217 11.69 -8.41 8.58
C LYS A 217 10.42 -7.89 9.25
N TYR A 218 9.41 -7.53 8.45
CA TYR A 218 8.09 -7.10 8.92
C TYR A 218 7.07 -8.21 8.77
N ILE A 219 6.47 -8.64 9.88
CA ILE A 219 5.45 -9.69 9.90
C ILE A 219 4.08 -9.03 9.99
N LEU A 220 3.35 -9.02 8.88
CA LEU A 220 2.03 -8.43 8.75
C LEU A 220 0.98 -9.54 8.78
N SER A 221 0.13 -9.58 9.78
CA SER A 221 -1.00 -10.52 9.82
C SER A 221 -2.28 -9.85 9.37
N ILE A 222 -2.95 -10.42 8.36
CA ILE A 222 -4.30 -10.01 7.93
C ILE A 222 -5.39 -10.94 8.46
N ALA A 223 -5.04 -11.87 9.35
CA ALA A 223 -5.96 -12.86 9.90
C ALA A 223 -6.86 -12.26 10.99
N ALA A 224 -8.17 -12.46 10.85
CA ALA A 224 -9.16 -12.05 11.85
C ALA A 224 -8.91 -12.75 13.21
N GLY A 225 -9.09 -12.03 14.32
CA GLY A 225 -8.97 -12.58 15.69
C GLY A 225 -7.55 -12.94 16.17
N VAL A 226 -6.52 -12.78 15.33
CA VAL A 226 -5.13 -13.03 15.74
C VAL A 226 -4.50 -11.73 16.22
N THR A 227 -4.36 -11.58 17.54
CA THR A 227 -3.77 -10.40 18.17
C THR A 227 -2.26 -10.34 17.98
N ILE A 228 -1.68 -9.14 18.08
CA ILE A 228 -0.22 -8.96 18.11
C ILE A 228 0.41 -9.81 19.22
N GLU A 229 -0.22 -9.83 20.41
CA GLU A 229 0.25 -10.61 21.56
C GLU A 229 0.33 -12.12 21.27
N LYS A 230 -0.68 -12.69 20.57
CA LYS A 230 -0.66 -14.11 20.15
C LYS A 230 0.52 -14.40 19.22
N ILE A 231 0.84 -13.47 18.31
CA ILE A 231 1.98 -13.61 17.39
C ILE A 231 3.31 -13.50 18.15
N GLU A 232 3.44 -12.49 19.01
CA GLU A 232 4.62 -12.27 19.85
C GLU A 232 4.94 -13.47 20.76
N ALA A 233 3.91 -14.16 21.26
CA ALA A 233 4.08 -15.36 22.09
C ALA A 233 4.79 -16.51 21.33
N ILE A 234 4.71 -16.54 20.00
CA ILE A 234 5.27 -17.62 19.17
C ILE A 234 6.63 -17.24 18.58
N ILE A 235 6.75 -16.04 17.98
CA ILE A 235 7.97 -15.63 17.26
C ILE A 235 8.85 -14.64 18.04
N GLY A 236 8.42 -14.22 19.22
CA GLY A 236 9.14 -13.31 20.11
C GLY A 236 8.75 -11.84 19.98
N LYS A 237 8.85 -11.12 21.09
CA LYS A 237 8.55 -9.68 21.19
C LYS A 237 9.57 -8.77 20.50
N ASN A 238 10.74 -9.31 20.15
CA ASN A 238 11.81 -8.59 19.46
C ASN A 238 11.62 -8.53 17.93
N LYS A 239 10.50 -9.04 17.40
CA LYS A 239 10.17 -9.01 15.97
C LYS A 239 9.24 -7.84 15.64
N LYS A 240 9.34 -7.32 14.42
CA LYS A 240 8.47 -6.24 13.92
C LYS A 240 7.14 -6.84 13.47
N ILE A 241 6.08 -6.60 14.23
CA ILE A 241 4.78 -7.23 14.02
C ILE A 241 3.72 -6.16 13.78
N VAL A 242 2.89 -6.41 12.78
CA VAL A 242 1.79 -5.54 12.37
C VAL A 242 0.54 -6.38 12.26
N ARG A 243 -0.55 -5.92 12.85
CA ARG A 243 -1.88 -6.51 12.64
C ARG A 243 -2.67 -5.60 11.71
N VAL A 244 -3.22 -6.18 10.65
CA VAL A 244 -4.06 -5.50 9.68
C VAL A 244 -5.41 -6.20 9.67
N MET A 245 -6.49 -5.43 9.69
CA MET A 245 -7.86 -5.95 9.59
C MET A 245 -8.52 -5.33 8.37
N PRO A 246 -8.37 -5.95 7.18
CA PRO A 246 -9.02 -5.48 5.96
C PRO A 246 -10.47 -5.97 5.87
N ASN A 247 -11.16 -5.58 4.80
CA ASN A 247 -12.48 -6.09 4.46
C ASN A 247 -12.62 -6.39 2.96
N THR A 248 -13.70 -7.07 2.58
CA THR A 248 -13.88 -7.61 1.22
C THR A 248 -13.90 -6.59 0.08
N PRO A 249 -14.38 -5.33 0.25
CA PRO A 249 -14.23 -4.29 -0.78
C PRO A 249 -12.79 -3.95 -1.19
N ALA A 250 -11.77 -4.46 -0.46
CA ALA A 250 -10.38 -4.42 -0.87
C ALA A 250 -10.13 -5.00 -2.28
N LEU A 251 -10.93 -6.00 -2.69
CA LEU A 251 -10.86 -6.63 -4.02
C LEU A 251 -11.08 -5.64 -5.19
N ILE A 252 -11.77 -4.53 -4.92
CA ILE A 252 -12.03 -3.47 -5.90
C ILE A 252 -11.35 -2.14 -5.50
N LYS A 253 -10.32 -2.21 -4.66
CA LYS A 253 -9.56 -1.05 -4.15
C LYS A 253 -10.41 -0.02 -3.39
N LYS A 254 -11.54 -0.47 -2.82
CA LYS A 254 -12.44 0.35 -1.99
C LYS A 254 -12.52 -0.18 -0.55
N GLY A 255 -11.50 -0.94 -0.13
CA GLY A 255 -11.43 -1.52 1.20
C GLY A 255 -11.27 -0.47 2.30
N VAL A 256 -11.57 -0.88 3.53
CA VAL A 256 -11.23 -0.17 4.75
C VAL A 256 -10.45 -1.13 5.64
N SER A 257 -9.21 -0.76 5.95
CA SER A 257 -8.31 -1.56 6.76
C SER A 257 -7.96 -0.85 8.05
N GLY A 258 -8.15 -1.55 9.19
CA GLY A 258 -7.52 -1.18 10.45
C GLY A 258 -6.07 -1.62 10.47
N ILE A 259 -5.17 -0.81 11.05
CA ILE A 259 -3.76 -1.21 11.23
C ILE A 259 -3.26 -0.87 12.63
N SER A 260 -2.56 -1.82 13.23
CA SER A 260 -1.95 -1.74 14.56
C SER A 260 -0.52 -2.28 14.49
N PHE A 261 0.37 -1.73 15.31
CA PHE A 261 1.80 -2.00 15.30
C PHE A 261 2.25 -2.40 16.71
N ASN A 262 3.23 -3.30 16.79
CA ASN A 262 3.88 -3.59 18.06
C ASN A 262 5.00 -2.58 18.39
N ASN A 263 5.58 -2.71 19.58
CA ASN A 263 6.58 -1.77 20.10
C ASN A 263 7.94 -1.81 19.37
N MET A 264 8.15 -2.78 18.48
CA MET A 264 9.38 -2.85 17.67
C MET A 264 9.36 -1.89 16.48
N ILE A 265 8.20 -1.28 16.19
CA ILE A 265 7.99 -0.35 15.09
C ILE A 265 7.53 0.97 15.71
N ASP A 266 8.48 1.86 16.01
CA ASP A 266 8.18 3.18 16.61
C ASP A 266 8.39 4.34 15.64
N SER A 267 9.18 4.13 14.59
CA SER A 267 9.47 5.16 13.60
C SER A 267 8.20 5.54 12.84
N LYS A 268 7.85 6.82 12.86
CA LYS A 268 6.73 7.36 12.05
C LYS A 268 6.91 7.06 10.56
N LYS A 269 8.15 7.09 10.07
CA LYS A 269 8.48 6.80 8.67
C LYS A 269 8.18 5.34 8.33
N GLU A 270 8.61 4.43 9.18
CA GLU A 270 8.41 2.99 9.02
C GLU A 270 6.92 2.61 9.07
N LYS A 271 6.17 3.17 10.04
CA LYS A 271 4.71 3.01 10.08
C LYS A 271 4.05 3.51 8.80
N GLN A 272 4.50 4.66 8.30
CA GLN A 272 3.94 5.25 7.09
C GLN A 272 4.19 4.38 5.86
N GLU A 273 5.40 3.83 5.69
CA GLU A 273 5.76 2.91 4.61
C GLU A 273 4.89 1.65 4.62
N ILE A 274 4.72 1.01 5.79
CA ILE A 274 3.85 -0.17 5.94
C ILE A 274 2.39 0.20 5.61
N MET A 275 1.92 1.36 6.08
CA MET A 275 0.59 1.83 5.74
C MET A 275 0.41 2.05 4.24
N ASP A 276 1.44 2.52 3.53
CA ASP A 276 1.36 2.76 2.09
C ASP A 276 1.24 1.44 1.29
N ILE A 277 1.87 0.35 1.76
CA ILE A 277 1.63 -1.01 1.23
C ILE A 277 0.14 -1.38 1.37
N ILE A 278 -0.43 -1.19 2.56
CA ILE A 278 -1.83 -1.57 2.83
C ILE A 278 -2.83 -0.66 2.11
N LYS A 279 -2.47 0.61 1.86
CA LYS A 279 -3.31 1.59 1.13
C LYS A 279 -3.56 1.20 -0.32
N ALA A 280 -2.77 0.30 -0.89
CA ALA A 280 -2.97 -0.20 -2.26
C ALA A 280 -4.39 -0.77 -2.48
N THR A 281 -5.04 -1.27 -1.43
CA THR A 281 -6.40 -1.84 -1.49
C THR A 281 -7.51 -0.92 -0.96
N GLY A 282 -7.20 0.30 -0.53
CA GLY A 282 -8.20 1.26 -0.05
C GLY A 282 -7.78 2.13 1.13
N LEU A 283 -8.74 2.54 1.95
CA LEU A 283 -8.51 3.40 3.11
C LEU A 283 -7.83 2.61 4.23
N VAL A 284 -6.80 3.20 4.84
CA VAL A 284 -6.12 2.63 6.01
C VAL A 284 -6.27 3.57 7.19
N ILE A 285 -6.72 3.03 8.32
CA ILE A 285 -6.94 3.76 9.56
C ILE A 285 -6.06 3.15 10.66
N PRO A 286 -5.11 3.91 11.23
CA PRO A 286 -4.40 3.49 12.42
C PRO A 286 -5.36 3.31 13.59
N ILE A 287 -5.35 2.14 14.21
CA ILE A 287 -6.24 1.77 15.31
C ILE A 287 -5.42 1.12 16.41
N GLU A 288 -5.70 1.47 17.66
CA GLU A 288 -5.13 0.78 18.82
C GLU A 288 -5.55 -0.70 18.81
N GLU A 289 -4.64 -1.60 19.16
CA GLU A 289 -4.88 -3.05 19.11
C GLU A 289 -6.17 -3.48 19.83
N ASN A 290 -6.45 -2.90 21.01
CA ASN A 290 -7.64 -3.17 21.82
C ASN A 290 -8.97 -2.70 21.19
N LYS A 291 -8.91 -1.90 20.11
CA LYS A 291 -10.07 -1.40 19.34
C LYS A 291 -10.25 -2.17 18.02
N MET A 292 -9.39 -3.14 17.70
CA MET A 292 -9.49 -3.92 16.46
C MET A 292 -10.79 -4.74 16.34
N ASP A 293 -11.32 -5.21 17.46
CA ASP A 293 -12.60 -5.95 17.46
C ASP A 293 -13.79 -5.02 17.18
N ILE A 294 -13.71 -3.76 17.62
CA ILE A 294 -14.71 -2.73 17.28
C ILE A 294 -14.66 -2.44 15.78
N LEU A 295 -13.46 -2.29 15.21
CA LEU A 295 -13.31 -2.12 13.77
C LEU A 295 -13.85 -3.33 13.00
N THR A 296 -13.60 -4.55 13.48
CA THR A 296 -14.14 -5.78 12.89
C THR A 296 -15.67 -5.74 12.82
N ALA A 297 -16.32 -5.35 13.92
CA ALA A 297 -17.77 -5.22 13.99
C ALA A 297 -18.35 -4.15 13.06
N ILE A 298 -17.59 -3.09 12.75
CA ILE A 298 -18.04 -2.00 11.88
C ILE A 298 -17.70 -2.27 10.41
N SER A 299 -16.42 -2.38 10.06
CA SER A 299 -15.97 -2.44 8.66
C SER A 299 -15.66 -3.85 8.18
N GLY A 300 -15.29 -4.78 9.07
CA GLY A 300 -15.04 -6.18 8.72
C GLY A 300 -16.34 -6.88 8.32
N SER A 301 -17.34 -6.83 9.20
CA SER A 301 -18.69 -7.39 8.97
C SER A 301 -19.63 -6.44 8.21
N GLY A 302 -19.32 -5.14 8.20
CA GLY A 302 -20.11 -4.08 7.55
C GLY A 302 -20.62 -4.36 6.14
N PRO A 303 -19.79 -4.89 5.21
CA PRO A 303 -20.23 -5.21 3.86
C PRO A 303 -21.47 -6.13 3.82
N ALA A 304 -21.55 -7.12 4.71
CA ALA A 304 -22.70 -8.02 4.76
C ALA A 304 -23.99 -7.29 5.17
N TYR A 305 -23.89 -6.32 6.09
CA TYR A 305 -25.04 -5.51 6.51
C TYR A 305 -25.53 -4.64 5.35
N VAL A 306 -24.60 -4.04 4.60
CA VAL A 306 -24.93 -3.24 3.42
C VAL A 306 -25.59 -4.10 2.33
N PHE A 307 -25.10 -5.31 2.07
CA PHE A 307 -25.72 -6.21 1.10
C PHE A 307 -27.14 -6.59 1.48
N LEU A 308 -27.40 -6.86 2.78
CA LEU A 308 -28.74 -7.13 3.28
C LEU A 308 -29.66 -5.92 3.02
N LEU A 309 -29.22 -4.71 3.39
CA LEU A 309 -30.02 -3.50 3.22
C LEU A 309 -30.32 -3.19 1.75
N ILE A 310 -29.33 -3.31 0.86
CA ILE A 310 -29.52 -3.14 -0.59
C ILE A 310 -30.58 -4.12 -1.11
N ASN A 311 -30.46 -5.40 -0.75
CA ASN A 311 -31.40 -6.42 -1.19
C ASN A 311 -32.82 -6.16 -0.64
N SER A 312 -32.96 -5.76 0.63
CA SER A 312 -34.27 -5.45 1.23
C SER A 312 -34.96 -4.26 0.55
N ILE A 313 -34.22 -3.21 0.15
CA ILE A 313 -34.81 -2.09 -0.61
C ILE A 313 -35.23 -2.55 -2.01
N ALA A 314 -34.42 -3.36 -2.69
CA ALA A 314 -34.76 -3.91 -4.00
C ALA A 314 -36.02 -4.79 -3.95
N GLU A 315 -36.16 -5.65 -2.94
CA GLU A 315 -37.37 -6.45 -2.74
C GLU A 315 -38.62 -5.58 -2.50
N GLY A 316 -38.45 -4.44 -1.81
CA GLY A 316 -39.50 -3.44 -1.66
C GLY A 316 -39.97 -2.85 -2.99
N GLY A 317 -39.05 -2.52 -3.90
CA GLY A 317 -39.39 -2.04 -5.24
C GLY A 317 -40.07 -3.11 -6.10
N VAL A 318 -39.60 -4.36 -6.04
CA VAL A 318 -40.25 -5.49 -6.72
C VAL A 318 -41.68 -5.71 -6.24
N LYS A 319 -41.91 -5.60 -4.93
CA LYS A 319 -43.26 -5.70 -4.36
C LYS A 319 -44.22 -4.63 -4.89
N LEU A 320 -43.69 -3.48 -5.31
CA LEU A 320 -44.45 -2.37 -5.92
C LEU A 320 -44.60 -2.52 -7.45
N GLY A 321 -44.10 -3.60 -8.04
CA GLY A 321 -44.24 -3.92 -9.46
C GLY A 321 -43.03 -3.58 -10.33
N MET A 322 -41.89 -3.20 -9.74
CA MET A 322 -40.65 -3.00 -10.48
C MET A 322 -40.01 -4.34 -10.86
N ASP A 323 -39.32 -4.40 -12.01
CA ASP A 323 -38.53 -5.57 -12.34
C ASP A 323 -37.32 -5.71 -11.40
N LYS A 324 -36.88 -6.96 -11.19
CA LYS A 324 -35.84 -7.30 -10.21
C LYS A 324 -34.50 -6.63 -10.50
N GLU A 325 -34.10 -6.56 -11.77
CA GLU A 325 -32.80 -6.03 -12.17
C GLU A 325 -32.74 -4.52 -11.97
N THR A 326 -33.76 -3.80 -12.46
CA THR A 326 -33.87 -2.35 -12.27
C THR A 326 -33.94 -2.00 -10.79
N SER A 327 -34.74 -2.73 -10.01
CA SER A 327 -34.88 -2.45 -8.58
C SER A 327 -33.57 -2.62 -7.80
N LEU A 328 -32.83 -3.70 -8.08
CA LEU A 328 -31.51 -3.93 -7.49
C LEU A 328 -30.50 -2.85 -7.90
N LYS A 329 -30.51 -2.44 -9.18
CA LYS A 329 -29.63 -1.37 -9.69
C LYS A 329 -29.92 -0.04 -9.00
N LEU A 330 -31.19 0.35 -8.89
CA LEU A 330 -31.60 1.57 -8.20
C LEU A 330 -31.19 1.55 -6.72
N ALA A 331 -31.42 0.44 -6.01
CA ALA A 331 -31.02 0.30 -4.61
C ALA A 331 -29.50 0.43 -4.45
N THR A 332 -28.73 -0.25 -5.31
CA THR A 332 -27.26 -0.23 -5.27
C THR A 332 -26.70 1.17 -5.50
N GLU A 333 -27.11 1.84 -6.57
CA GLU A 333 -26.66 3.20 -6.90
C GLU A 333 -27.07 4.23 -5.83
N THR A 334 -28.24 4.04 -5.20
CA THR A 334 -28.69 4.89 -4.09
C THR A 334 -27.74 4.80 -2.90
N PHE A 335 -27.32 3.59 -2.52
CA PHE A 335 -26.35 3.39 -1.44
C PHE A 335 -24.97 3.99 -1.77
N ILE A 336 -24.49 3.79 -3.01
CA ILE A 336 -23.22 4.37 -3.49
C ILE A 336 -23.26 5.89 -3.40
N GLY A 337 -24.29 6.52 -4.01
CA GLY A 337 -24.43 7.97 -4.04
C GLY A 337 -24.57 8.58 -2.63
N ALA A 338 -25.31 7.95 -1.73
CA ALA A 338 -25.45 8.42 -0.34
C ALA A 338 -24.11 8.35 0.41
N ALA A 339 -23.36 7.26 0.29
CA ALA A 339 -22.05 7.10 0.93
C ALA A 339 -21.01 8.09 0.35
N GLU A 340 -21.00 8.29 -0.96
CA GLU A 340 -20.13 9.27 -1.62
C GLU A 340 -20.48 10.70 -1.21
N LEU A 341 -21.76 11.04 -1.08
CA LEU A 341 -22.19 12.36 -0.63
C LEU A 341 -21.67 12.68 0.78
N ILE A 342 -21.74 11.71 1.71
CA ILE A 342 -21.14 11.85 3.05
C ILE A 342 -19.64 12.11 2.92
N LYS A 343 -18.93 11.29 2.14
CA LYS A 343 -17.47 11.38 1.97
C LYS A 343 -17.03 12.70 1.35
N GLN A 344 -17.73 13.20 0.33
CA GLN A 344 -17.35 14.41 -0.39
C GLN A 344 -17.70 15.69 0.38
N THR A 345 -18.82 15.69 1.10
CA THR A 345 -19.29 16.90 1.81
C THR A 345 -18.78 16.99 3.24
N GLY A 346 -18.43 15.86 3.87
CA GLY A 346 -18.08 15.80 5.29
C GLY A 346 -19.24 16.15 6.23
N LYS A 347 -20.47 16.30 5.72
CA LYS A 347 -21.65 16.63 6.53
C LYS A 347 -22.09 15.44 7.38
N HIS A 348 -22.64 15.74 8.54
CA HIS A 348 -23.22 14.73 9.41
C HIS A 348 -24.41 14.02 8.71
N PRO A 349 -24.56 12.69 8.82
CA PRO A 349 -25.64 11.97 8.14
C PRO A 349 -27.05 12.48 8.47
N GLU A 350 -27.32 12.89 9.71
CA GLU A 350 -28.63 13.47 10.08
C GLU A 350 -28.90 14.78 9.34
N GLN A 351 -27.89 15.61 9.08
CA GLN A 351 -28.05 16.83 8.29
C GLN A 351 -28.38 16.51 6.82
N LEU A 352 -27.71 15.52 6.23
CA LEU A 352 -27.99 15.09 4.86
C LEU A 352 -29.38 14.48 4.75
N LYS A 353 -29.82 13.74 5.76
CA LYS A 353 -31.19 13.20 5.88
C LYS A 353 -32.22 14.34 5.89
N ASP A 354 -32.00 15.39 6.67
CA ASP A 354 -32.89 16.54 6.73
C ASP A 354 -33.00 17.25 5.37
N MET A 355 -31.87 17.38 4.65
CA MET A 355 -31.84 18.01 3.32
C MET A 355 -32.69 17.30 2.26
N VAL A 356 -32.94 15.99 2.41
CA VAL A 356 -33.74 15.19 1.46
C VAL A 356 -35.15 14.87 1.98
N THR A 357 -35.51 15.41 3.16
CA THR A 357 -36.80 15.15 3.82
C THR A 357 -37.70 16.37 3.75
N SER A 358 -38.59 16.40 2.76
CA SER A 358 -39.64 17.42 2.70
C SER A 358 -40.79 17.12 3.68
N PRO A 359 -41.36 18.13 4.36
CA PRO A 359 -42.52 17.93 5.23
C PRO A 359 -43.70 17.28 4.48
N GLY A 360 -44.21 16.17 5.02
CA GLY A 360 -45.29 15.39 4.41
C GLY A 360 -44.91 14.62 3.14
N GLY A 361 -43.64 14.63 2.74
CA GLY A 361 -43.15 13.97 1.53
C GLY A 361 -42.96 12.45 1.67
N THR A 362 -42.64 11.80 0.56
CA THR A 362 -42.39 10.34 0.48
C THR A 362 -41.23 9.90 1.40
N THR A 363 -40.14 10.68 1.45
CA THR A 363 -39.00 10.42 2.35
C THR A 363 -39.43 10.41 3.81
N ALA A 364 -40.27 11.37 4.24
CA ALA A 364 -40.73 11.45 5.62
C ALA A 364 -41.57 10.22 6.01
N ALA A 365 -42.47 9.77 5.14
CA ALA A 365 -43.26 8.56 5.36
C ALA A 365 -42.41 7.28 5.44
N GLY A 366 -41.37 7.18 4.60
CA GLY A 366 -40.40 6.08 4.63
C GLY A 366 -39.61 6.06 5.93
N LEU A 367 -39.02 7.20 6.33
CA LEU A 367 -38.25 7.34 7.57
C LEU A 367 -39.10 7.05 8.81
N TYR A 368 -40.35 7.50 8.84
CA TYR A 368 -41.28 7.16 9.93
C TYR A 368 -41.46 5.65 10.08
N THR A 369 -41.57 4.92 8.97
CA THR A 369 -41.68 3.46 8.99
C THR A 369 -40.39 2.80 9.49
N MET A 370 -39.22 3.31 9.09
CA MET A 370 -37.93 2.79 9.58
C MET A 370 -37.77 2.98 11.08
N GLU A 371 -38.11 4.15 11.61
CA GLU A 371 -38.03 4.43 13.06
C GLU A 371 -39.08 3.62 13.84
N LYS A 372 -40.31 3.50 13.32
CA LYS A 372 -41.36 2.65 13.91
C LYS A 372 -40.92 1.19 14.05
N ASN A 373 -40.19 0.67 13.06
CA ASN A 373 -39.66 -0.70 13.10
C ASN A 373 -38.30 -0.82 13.81
N GLY A 374 -37.78 0.28 14.39
CA GLY A 374 -36.57 0.25 15.20
C GLY A 374 -35.29 -0.04 14.41
N VAL A 375 -35.20 0.38 13.14
CA VAL A 375 -34.01 0.13 12.29
C VAL A 375 -32.74 0.63 12.97
N ARG A 376 -32.77 1.82 13.57
CA ARG A 376 -31.62 2.38 14.30
C ARG A 376 -31.16 1.47 15.44
N LYS A 377 -32.11 0.99 16.25
CA LYS A 377 -31.84 0.05 17.35
C LYS A 377 -31.22 -1.25 16.81
N ALA A 378 -31.82 -1.83 15.77
CA ALA A 378 -31.33 -3.08 15.17
C ALA A 378 -29.89 -2.95 14.65
N MET A 379 -29.53 -1.83 14.03
CA MET A 379 -28.17 -1.59 13.53
C MET A 379 -27.14 -1.44 14.67
N ILE A 380 -27.50 -0.76 15.76
CA ILE A 380 -26.64 -0.65 16.95
C ILE A 380 -26.41 -2.03 17.57
N GLU A 381 -27.48 -2.79 17.81
CA GLU A 381 -27.41 -4.15 18.37
C GLU A 381 -26.66 -5.12 17.44
N THR A 382 -26.73 -4.91 16.12
CA THR A 382 -25.95 -5.69 15.13
C THR A 382 -24.45 -5.50 15.35
N VAL A 383 -23.98 -4.26 15.50
CA VAL A 383 -22.56 -3.96 15.77
C VAL A 383 -22.14 -4.51 17.13
N GLU A 384 -22.97 -4.35 18.16
CA GLU A 384 -22.68 -4.90 19.50
C GLU A 384 -22.55 -6.43 19.49
N SER A 385 -23.44 -7.11 18.76
CA SER A 385 -23.42 -8.58 18.65
C SER A 385 -22.19 -9.07 17.91
N ALA A 386 -21.81 -8.40 16.81
CA ALA A 386 -20.60 -8.72 16.07
C ALA A 386 -19.34 -8.46 16.91
N TYR A 387 -19.31 -7.38 17.69
CA TYR A 387 -18.22 -7.08 18.62
C TYR A 387 -18.07 -8.15 19.71
N LYS A 388 -19.18 -8.56 20.34
CA LYS A 388 -19.17 -9.65 21.33
C LYS A 388 -18.61 -10.92 20.71
N LYS A 389 -19.05 -11.27 19.51
CA LYS A 389 -18.54 -12.46 18.82
C LYS A 389 -17.06 -12.35 18.45
N ALA A 390 -16.61 -11.18 18.01
CA ALA A 390 -15.20 -10.94 17.69
C ALA A 390 -14.29 -11.16 18.91
N LYS A 391 -14.75 -10.77 20.12
CA LYS A 391 -14.02 -11.02 21.38
C LYS A 391 -13.95 -12.47 21.82
N GLU A 392 -14.87 -13.32 21.35
CA GLU A 392 -14.89 -14.75 21.68
C GLU A 392 -13.93 -15.59 20.80
N LEU A 393 -13.52 -15.04 19.65
CA LEU A 393 -12.64 -15.69 18.66
C LEU A 393 -11.17 -15.31 18.90
#